data_AF-I6ZJ11-F1
#
_entry.id   AF-I6ZJ11-F1
#
_cell.length_a   1.000
_cell.length_b   1.000
_cell.length_c   1.000
_cell.angle_alpha   90.00
_cell.angle_beta   90.00
_cell.angle_gamma   90.00
#
_symmetry.space_group_name_H-M   'P 1'
#
loop_
_entity.id
_entity.type
_entity.pdbx_description
1 polymer ?
#
loop_
_entity_poly.entity_id
_entity_poly.type
_entity_poly.pdbx_seq_one_letter_code
_entity_poly.pdbx_strand_id
1 'polypeptide(L)'
;MLEDNEVVDTHKIICKSFRETGYCGYGDSCKYSHDRSMGYSESPVVSDTGLLCGICRKLYKERVVTECGHSFCSLCAIRKYQNGDECGVCGKPVYGKFWVG
;
A
#
# COMPACT_ATOMS: atom_id res chain seq x y z
N MET A 1 -18.06 -14.11 14.60
CA MET A 1 -17.97 -14.66 13.22
C MET A 1 -17.91 -13.50 12.26
N LEU A 2 -16.90 -13.48 11.40
CA LEU A 2 -16.76 -12.57 10.26
C LEU A 2 -17.67 -13.07 9.14
N GLU A 3 -18.38 -12.17 8.46
CA GLU A 3 -18.84 -12.41 7.08
C GLU A 3 -18.59 -11.13 6.28
N ASP A 4 -17.66 -11.27 5.34
CA ASP A 4 -17.27 -10.35 4.28
C ASP A 4 -18.38 -10.29 3.23
N ASN A 5 -18.78 -9.10 2.75
CA ASN A 5 -19.40 -8.98 1.44
C ASN A 5 -19.30 -7.55 0.86
N GLU A 6 -18.36 -7.40 -0.07
CA GLU A 6 -18.48 -6.68 -1.34
C GLU A 6 -18.61 -5.14 -1.31
N VAL A 7 -17.48 -4.48 -1.52
CA VAL A 7 -17.42 -3.15 -2.11
C VAL A 7 -17.74 -3.21 -3.61
N VAL A 8 -18.74 -2.42 -4.05
CA VAL A 8 -18.74 -1.47 -5.20
C VAL A 8 -20.16 -1.35 -5.78
N ASP A 9 -20.83 -0.21 -5.55
CA ASP A 9 -21.70 0.40 -6.58
C ASP A 9 -21.38 1.90 -6.68
N THR A 10 -20.48 2.19 -7.59
CA THR A 10 -20.11 3.51 -8.07
C THR A 10 -21.20 4.04 -9.00
N HIS A 11 -22.12 4.84 -8.49
CA HIS A 11 -22.87 5.74 -9.37
C HIS A 11 -23.15 7.12 -8.76
N LYS A 12 -22.09 7.82 -8.37
CA LYS A 12 -22.14 9.29 -8.20
C LYS A 12 -22.30 9.92 -9.58
N ILE A 13 -23.54 10.16 -10.02
CA ILE A 13 -23.81 10.74 -11.35
C ILE A 13 -23.28 12.18 -11.37
N ILE A 14 -22.18 12.38 -12.11
CA ILE A 14 -21.47 13.66 -12.22
C ILE A 14 -22.28 14.61 -13.10
N CYS A 15 -22.41 15.87 -12.67
CA CYS A 15 -23.04 16.90 -13.50
C CYS A 15 -22.17 17.18 -14.72
N LYS A 16 -22.66 16.80 -15.91
CA LYS A 16 -21.94 16.97 -17.17
C LYS A 16 -21.58 18.44 -17.43
N SER A 17 -22.54 19.35 -17.31
CA SER A 17 -22.33 20.79 -17.55
C SER A 17 -21.29 21.38 -16.60
N PHE A 18 -21.37 21.05 -15.31
CA PHE A 18 -20.38 21.49 -14.32
C PHE A 18 -19.00 20.89 -14.57
N ARG A 19 -18.93 19.60 -14.95
CA ARG A 19 -17.65 18.93 -15.28
C ARG A 19 -16.97 19.55 -16.50
N GLU A 20 -17.71 19.85 -17.56
CA GLU A 20 -17.16 20.35 -18.82
C GLU A 20 -16.81 21.84 -18.77
N THR A 21 -17.64 22.65 -18.11
CA THR A 21 -17.51 24.12 -18.15
C THR A 21 -17.12 24.74 -16.81
N GLY A 22 -17.18 23.98 -15.72
CA GLY A 22 -17.02 24.50 -14.36
C GLY A 22 -18.24 25.29 -13.85
N TYR A 23 -19.31 25.37 -14.63
CA TYR A 23 -20.52 26.11 -14.31
C TYR A 23 -21.77 25.25 -14.55
N CYS A 24 -22.77 25.42 -13.69
CA CYS A 24 -24.07 24.78 -13.82
C CYS A 24 -25.16 25.76 -13.43
N GLY A 25 -26.11 26.02 -14.33
CA GLY A 25 -27.20 26.97 -14.11
C GLY A 25 -28.18 26.56 -13.00
N TYR A 26 -28.14 25.31 -12.54
CA TYR A 26 -28.91 24.83 -11.39
C TYR A 26 -28.25 25.17 -10.04
N GLY A 27 -27.00 25.69 -10.05
CA GLY A 27 -26.26 26.04 -8.84
C GLY A 27 -26.18 24.89 -7.84
N ASP A 28 -26.31 25.20 -6.55
CA ASP A 28 -26.31 24.24 -5.45
C ASP A 28 -27.56 23.33 -5.40
N SER A 29 -28.60 23.64 -6.18
CA SER A 29 -29.80 22.81 -6.31
C SER A 29 -29.66 21.72 -7.38
N CYS A 30 -28.48 21.54 -7.96
CA CYS A 30 -28.26 20.52 -8.98
C CYS A 30 -28.41 19.11 -8.39
N LYS A 31 -29.25 18.29 -9.02
CA LYS A 31 -29.45 16.87 -8.66
C LYS A 31 -28.24 15.96 -8.95
N TYR A 32 -27.17 16.51 -9.51
CA TYR A 32 -25.97 15.79 -9.93
C TYR A 32 -24.74 16.35 -9.21
N SER A 33 -23.69 15.55 -9.08
CA SER A 33 -22.50 15.94 -8.32
C SER A 33 -21.69 17.04 -9.01
N HIS A 34 -21.47 18.14 -8.29
CA HIS A 34 -20.54 19.25 -8.62
C HIS A 34 -19.17 19.06 -7.95
N ASP A 35 -18.76 17.81 -7.76
CA ASP A 35 -17.48 17.50 -7.19
C ASP A 35 -16.38 17.63 -8.26
N ARG A 36 -15.50 18.61 -8.11
CA ARG A 36 -14.26 18.73 -8.92
C ARG A 36 -13.19 17.74 -8.45
N SER A 37 -13.40 17.10 -7.29
CA SER A 37 -12.49 16.08 -6.81
C SER A 37 -12.68 14.85 -7.67
N MET A 38 -11.71 14.60 -8.55
CA MET A 38 -11.45 13.23 -9.01
C MET A 38 -11.46 12.34 -7.76
N GLY A 39 -12.36 11.36 -7.75
CA GLY A 39 -12.30 10.29 -6.77
C GLY A 39 -10.91 9.65 -6.85
N TYR A 40 -10.34 9.38 -5.68
CA TYR A 40 -8.95 9.03 -5.41
C TYR A 40 -7.97 10.19 -5.48
N SER A 41 -7.55 10.64 -4.29
CA SER A 41 -6.13 10.89 -4.08
C SER A 41 -5.39 9.63 -4.52
N GLU A 42 -4.86 9.67 -5.74
CA GLU A 42 -3.79 8.80 -6.22
C GLU A 42 -2.54 9.03 -5.37
N SER A 43 -2.60 8.70 -4.09
CA SER A 43 -1.45 8.03 -3.51
C SER A 43 -1.44 6.67 -4.20
N PRO A 44 -0.36 6.23 -4.86
CA PRO A 44 -0.29 4.84 -5.26
C PRO A 44 -0.57 4.05 -3.99
N VAL A 45 -1.73 3.39 -3.93
CA VAL A 45 -1.96 2.32 -2.98
C VAL A 45 -1.04 1.20 -3.43
N VAL A 46 0.25 1.38 -3.20
CA VAL A 46 1.11 0.24 -3.00
C VAL A 46 0.45 -0.45 -1.80
N SER A 47 -0.14 -1.61 -2.04
CA SER A 47 -0.52 -2.52 -0.97
C SER A 47 0.80 -2.90 -0.28
N ASP A 48 1.19 -2.04 0.65
CA ASP A 48 2.55 -1.76 1.12
C ASP A 48 3.13 -2.90 1.97
N THR A 49 2.34 -3.90 2.32
CA THR A 49 2.82 -5.04 3.10
C THR A 49 3.86 -5.89 2.38
N GLY A 50 3.90 -5.87 1.03
CA GLY A 50 4.88 -6.63 0.24
C GLY A 50 6.23 -5.92 -0.02
N LEU A 51 6.29 -4.60 0.17
CA LEU A 51 7.44 -3.77 -0.22
C LEU A 51 8.21 -3.19 0.97
N LEU A 52 7.69 -3.34 2.19
CA LEU A 52 8.34 -2.85 3.40
C LEU A 52 9.23 -3.87 4.09
N CYS A 53 10.39 -3.43 4.52
CA CYS A 53 11.33 -4.21 5.34
C CYS A 53 10.78 -4.58 6.71
N GLY A 54 10.85 -5.87 7.06
CA GLY A 54 10.41 -6.40 8.36
C GLY A 54 11.22 -5.90 9.57
N ILE A 55 12.32 -5.17 9.37
CA ILE A 55 13.12 -4.56 10.44
C ILE A 55 12.87 -3.05 10.54
N CYS A 56 13.08 -2.31 9.44
CA CYS A 56 13.01 -0.84 9.47
C CYS A 56 11.65 -0.26 9.05
N ARG A 57 10.71 -1.09 8.57
CA ARG A 57 9.37 -0.73 8.11
C ARG A 57 9.35 0.36 7.03
N LYS A 58 10.39 0.39 6.19
CA LYS A 58 10.53 1.27 5.02
C LYS A 58 10.64 0.43 3.75
N LEU A 59 10.39 1.05 2.59
CA LEU A 59 10.61 0.42 1.29
C LEU A 59 12.02 -0.17 1.18
N TYR A 60 12.13 -1.35 0.59
CA TYR A 60 13.41 -2.01 0.38
C TYR A 60 14.34 -1.15 -0.49
N LYS A 61 15.56 -0.91 -0.02
CA LYS A 61 16.63 -0.39 -0.89
C LYS A 61 17.23 -1.51 -1.75
N GLU A 62 17.44 -2.67 -1.13
CA GLU A 62 17.88 -3.92 -1.77
C GLU A 62 17.24 -5.06 -0.98
N ARG A 63 16.32 -5.80 -1.61
CA ARG A 63 15.54 -6.84 -0.94
C ARG A 63 16.38 -8.11 -0.82
N VAL A 64 16.45 -8.64 0.41
CA VAL A 64 16.95 -9.99 0.67
C VAL A 64 15.86 -10.80 1.34
N VAL A 65 15.71 -12.06 0.92
CA VAL A 65 14.70 -12.99 1.42
C VAL A 65 15.39 -14.07 2.23
N THR A 66 14.83 -14.34 3.41
CA THR A 66 15.27 -15.43 4.29
C THR A 66 14.49 -16.71 4.01
N GLU A 67 14.98 -17.86 4.46
CA GLU A 67 14.30 -19.16 4.27
C GLU A 67 12.88 -19.18 4.87
N CYS A 68 12.65 -18.40 5.93
CA CYS A 68 11.32 -18.26 6.51
C CYS A 68 10.34 -17.40 5.70
N GLY A 69 10.77 -16.87 4.54
CA GLY A 69 9.97 -16.04 3.63
C GLY A 69 9.96 -14.54 3.96
N HIS A 70 10.50 -14.14 5.11
CA HIS A 70 10.55 -12.73 5.50
C HIS A 70 11.66 -11.98 4.75
N SER A 71 11.32 -10.76 4.38
CA SER A 71 12.13 -9.90 3.52
C SER A 71 12.67 -8.70 4.30
N PHE A 72 13.92 -8.34 4.03
CA PHE A 72 14.65 -7.26 4.71
C PHE A 72 15.47 -6.43 3.72
N CYS A 73 15.88 -5.23 4.12
CA CYS A 73 16.94 -4.53 3.39
C CYS A 73 18.28 -5.26 3.59
N SER A 74 19.13 -5.32 2.57
CA SER A 74 20.51 -5.84 2.62
C SER A 74 21.25 -5.37 3.89
N LEU A 75 21.29 -4.06 4.13
CA LEU A 75 21.95 -3.46 5.29
C LEU A 75 21.26 -3.76 6.63
N CYS A 76 19.93 -3.90 6.64
CA CYS A 76 19.20 -4.28 7.85
C CYS A 76 19.50 -5.73 8.23
N ALA A 77 19.58 -6.62 7.24
CA ALA A 77 20.00 -8.00 7.45
C ALA A 77 21.44 -8.05 7.97
N ILE A 78 22.40 -7.41 7.28
CA ILE A 78 23.81 -7.42 7.70
C ILE A 78 23.97 -6.92 9.14
N ARG A 79 23.35 -5.78 9.49
CA ARG A 79 23.48 -5.21 10.85
C ARG A 79 22.85 -6.09 11.93
N LYS A 80 21.69 -6.70 11.67
CA LYS A 80 20.99 -7.51 12.66
C LYS A 80 21.66 -8.87 12.85
N TYR A 81 22.07 -9.50 11.75
CA TYR A 81 22.61 -10.85 11.76
C TYR A 81 24.13 -10.94 11.99
N GLN A 82 24.78 -9.83 12.33
CA GLN A 82 26.16 -9.82 12.81
C GLN A 82 26.31 -10.49 14.19
N ASN A 83 25.29 -10.37 15.05
CA ASN A 83 25.36 -10.79 16.46
C ASN A 83 24.19 -11.71 16.88
N GLY A 84 23.41 -12.24 15.94
CA GLY A 84 22.33 -13.17 16.22
C GLY A 84 21.74 -13.73 14.94
N ASP A 85 21.26 -14.97 14.95
CA ASP A 85 20.81 -15.67 13.76
C ASP A 85 19.28 -15.80 13.69
N GLU A 86 18.51 -15.06 14.49
CA GLU A 86 17.05 -15.17 14.58
C GLU A 86 16.30 -14.10 13.76
N CYS A 87 15.33 -14.55 12.96
CA CYS A 87 14.51 -13.69 12.12
C CYS A 87 13.84 -12.56 12.90
N GLY A 88 14.06 -11.31 12.47
CA GLY A 88 13.48 -10.14 13.13
C GLY A 88 11.96 -10.00 13.08
N VAL A 89 11.26 -10.91 12.38
CA VAL A 89 9.79 -10.94 12.27
C VAL A 89 9.20 -12.14 13.02
N CYS A 90 9.70 -13.36 12.75
CA CYS A 90 9.12 -14.60 13.29
C CYS A 90 10.01 -15.37 14.26
N GLY A 91 11.22 -14.89 14.55
CA GLY A 91 12.16 -15.52 15.50
C GLY A 91 12.82 -16.81 15.02
N LYS A 92 12.47 -17.34 13.84
CA LYS A 92 13.10 -18.56 13.31
C LYS A 92 14.60 -18.34 13.01
N PRO A 93 15.47 -19.34 13.22
CA PRO A 93 16.87 -19.24 12.85
C PRO A 93 16.99 -19.10 11.32
N VAL A 94 17.79 -18.14 10.86
CA VAL A 94 18.04 -17.84 9.43
C VAL A 94 19.40 -18.31 8.95
N TYR A 95 20.25 -18.84 9.85
CA TYR A 95 21.55 -19.48 9.56
C TYR A 95 22.46 -18.69 8.58
N GLY A 96 22.30 -17.36 8.52
CA GLY A 96 23.05 -16.49 7.63
C GLY A 96 22.80 -16.69 6.13
N LYS A 97 21.74 -17.42 5.73
CA LYS A 97 21.42 -17.68 4.31
C LYS A 97 20.40 -16.66 3.80
N PHE A 98 20.80 -15.89 2.79
CA PHE A 98 19.95 -14.86 2.17
C PHE A 98 19.98 -15.01 0.66
N TRP A 99 18.82 -14.80 0.03
CA TRP A 99 18.66 -14.79 -1.43
C TRP A 99 18.30 -13.39 -1.89
N VAL A 100 18.86 -12.95 -3.01
CA VAL A 100 18.40 -11.73 -3.69
C VAL A 100 17.08 -12.06 -4.37
N GLY A 101 16.05 -11.24 -4.12
CA GLY A 101 14.69 -11.45 -4.65
C GLY A 101 14.08 -10.20 -5.22
#